data_AF-A0A4V0HVH7-F1
#
_entry.id   AF-A0A4V0HVH7-F1
#
_cell.length_a   1.000
_cell.length_b   1.000
_cell.length_c   1.000
_cell.angle_alpha   90.00
_cell.angle_beta   90.00
_cell.angle_gamma   90.00
#
_symmetry.space_group_name_H-M   'P 1'
#
loop_
_entity.id
_entity.type
_entity.pdbx_description
1 polymer ?
#
loop_
_entity_poly.entity_id
_entity_poly.type
_entity_poly.pdbx_seq_one_letter_code
_entity_poly.pdbx_strand_id
1 'polypeptide(L)'
;MRRFDRPVYLWGTGMGARLRLVWLLCAPAIGCATAPPLDNPAPVRGTAAEVENPVLVSPGVPTAAAYHEVFEKTVAILDEYFELLPPNPYDGRVVSKPRIAPGFEQFWKRGNPEPRGRLLATFQSIRQVATAEIRAGERGGYLVYVVVERELEDLARPAMARNGAAVFQDTPSVDRQFDVVTPDVPTGQGWYRIGRDYALEQQILRRIRDCK
;
A
#
# COMPACT_ATOMS: atom_id res chain seq x y z
N MET A 1 5.50 -5.08 71.17
CA MET A 1 6.33 -6.04 71.95
C MET A 1 5.57 -7.36 71.93
N ARG A 2 5.96 -8.49 71.32
CA ARG A 2 7.25 -9.10 70.94
C ARG A 2 7.07 -10.06 69.74
N ARG A 3 8.16 -10.20 68.94
CA ARG A 3 8.72 -11.32 68.13
C ARG A 3 7.78 -12.37 67.50
N PHE A 4 7.80 -12.61 66.17
CA PHE A 4 8.81 -13.36 65.36
C PHE A 4 9.12 -14.77 65.88
N ASP A 5 8.66 -15.82 65.18
CA ASP A 5 9.52 -16.77 64.45
C ASP A 5 8.69 -17.88 63.76
N ARG A 6 9.04 -18.18 62.49
CA ARG A 6 8.68 -19.39 61.70
C ARG A 6 9.76 -20.48 61.97
N PRO A 7 9.85 -21.62 61.23
CA PRO A 7 8.89 -22.62 60.72
C PRO A 7 9.32 -24.07 61.12
N VAL A 8 8.52 -25.11 60.80
CA VAL A 8 9.05 -26.48 60.60
C VAL A 8 8.41 -27.12 59.38
N TYR A 9 9.27 -27.54 58.44
CA TYR A 9 8.99 -28.37 57.27
C TYR A 9 9.06 -29.86 57.64
N LEU A 10 8.18 -30.69 57.08
CA LEU A 10 8.44 -32.10 56.72
C LEU A 10 7.32 -32.55 55.74
N TRP A 11 7.53 -32.48 54.43
CA TRP A 11 7.89 -33.60 53.54
C TRP A 11 7.04 -34.87 53.70
N GLY A 12 6.29 -35.20 52.64
CA GLY A 12 5.50 -36.41 52.49
C GLY A 12 4.96 -36.53 51.06
N THR A 13 5.87 -36.86 50.13
CA THR A 13 5.67 -37.22 48.72
C THR A 13 4.67 -38.37 48.53
N GLY A 14 3.75 -38.21 47.57
CA GLY A 14 2.88 -39.27 47.07
C GLY A 14 2.60 -39.10 45.57
N MET A 15 3.41 -39.75 44.76
CA MET A 15 3.28 -39.91 43.31
C MET A 15 1.92 -40.52 42.92
N GLY A 16 1.24 -39.91 41.95
CA GLY A 16 -0.04 -40.41 41.41
C GLY A 16 -0.38 -39.76 40.07
N ALA A 17 0.60 -39.73 39.15
CA ALA A 17 0.35 -39.38 37.76
C ALA A 17 -0.54 -40.44 37.10
N ARG A 18 -1.36 -39.96 36.14
CA ARG A 18 -2.18 -40.71 35.17
C ARG A 18 -3.61 -41.00 35.63
N LEU A 19 -4.56 -40.17 35.19
CA LEU A 19 -5.76 -40.63 34.47
C LEU A 19 -6.57 -39.42 33.91
N ARG A 20 -6.62 -39.32 32.57
CA ARG A 20 -7.76 -38.84 31.75
C ARG A 20 -8.10 -37.34 31.87
N LEU A 21 -7.47 -36.38 31.17
CA LEU A 21 -7.32 -36.20 29.71
C LEU A 21 -8.33 -36.95 28.82
N VAL A 22 -9.64 -36.73 28.97
CA VAL A 22 -10.65 -37.08 27.91
C VAL A 22 -11.84 -36.09 27.82
N TRP A 23 -12.14 -35.23 28.80
CA TRP A 23 -13.36 -34.40 28.77
C TRP A 23 -13.16 -32.91 28.41
N LEU A 24 -12.32 -32.62 27.42
CA LEU A 24 -12.14 -31.25 26.89
C LEU A 24 -12.30 -31.18 25.35
N LEU A 25 -12.96 -32.17 24.75
CA LEU A 25 -13.08 -32.27 23.29
C LEU A 25 -14.50 -32.42 22.74
N CYS A 26 -15.55 -32.32 23.57
CA CYS A 26 -16.92 -32.30 23.07
C CYS A 26 -17.80 -31.33 23.87
N ALA A 27 -18.41 -30.39 23.12
CA ALA A 27 -19.48 -29.46 23.44
C ALA A 27 -19.08 -28.02 23.85
N PRO A 28 -19.54 -26.97 23.12
CA PRO A 28 -20.71 -26.97 22.24
C PRO A 28 -20.39 -26.64 20.78
N ALA A 29 -20.67 -27.60 19.90
CA ALA A 29 -21.41 -27.30 18.69
C ALA A 29 -22.86 -27.00 19.11
N ILE A 30 -23.17 -25.72 19.37
CA ILE A 30 -24.50 -25.09 19.36
C ILE A 30 -24.20 -23.60 19.15
N GLY A 31 -24.53 -23.08 17.98
CA GLY A 31 -24.29 -21.68 17.63
C GLY A 31 -24.39 -21.43 16.13
N CYS A 32 -25.41 -21.99 15.48
CA CYS A 32 -25.85 -21.53 14.16
C CYS A 32 -26.34 -20.09 14.28
N ALA A 33 -25.89 -19.24 13.36
CA ALA A 33 -26.60 -18.07 12.86
C ALA A 33 -27.31 -17.19 13.90
N THR A 34 -26.55 -16.30 14.55
CA THR A 34 -27.05 -14.93 14.71
C THR A 34 -26.29 -14.08 13.70
N ALA A 35 -26.79 -14.03 12.47
CA ALA A 35 -26.45 -12.91 11.60
C ALA A 35 -26.82 -11.63 12.38
N PRO A 36 -25.92 -10.64 12.53
CA PRO A 36 -26.33 -9.36 13.06
C PRO A 36 -27.47 -8.85 12.15
N PRO A 37 -28.56 -8.29 12.71
CA PRO A 37 -29.62 -7.70 11.89
C PRO A 37 -28.98 -6.76 10.86
N LEU A 38 -29.31 -6.97 9.58
CA LEU A 38 -28.82 -6.16 8.44
C LEU A 38 -29.14 -4.67 8.59
N ASP A 39 -30.02 -4.32 9.54
CA ASP A 39 -30.39 -2.94 9.88
C ASP A 39 -29.43 -2.25 10.86
N ASN A 40 -28.43 -2.96 11.39
CA ASN A 40 -27.36 -2.30 12.13
C ASN A 40 -26.37 -1.72 11.11
N PRO A 41 -26.19 -0.38 11.01
CA PRO A 41 -25.14 0.16 10.17
C PRO A 41 -23.85 -0.50 10.63
N ALA A 42 -23.22 -1.29 9.76
CA ALA A 42 -21.96 -1.93 10.08
C ALA A 42 -21.05 -0.83 10.66
N PRO A 43 -20.48 -1.00 11.86
CA PRO A 43 -19.51 -0.04 12.35
C PRO A 43 -18.43 0.01 11.29
N VAL A 44 -18.42 1.11 10.53
CA VAL A 44 -17.33 1.43 9.61
C VAL A 44 -16.14 1.47 10.52
N ARG A 45 -15.34 0.40 10.51
CA ARG A 45 -14.08 0.35 11.24
C ARG A 45 -13.36 1.60 10.81
N GLY A 46 -13.30 2.60 11.70
CA GLY A 46 -12.61 3.84 11.45
C GLY A 46 -11.18 3.47 11.12
N THR A 47 -10.86 3.44 9.84
CA THR A 47 -9.48 3.52 9.40
C THR A 47 -8.97 4.83 9.97
N ALA A 48 -7.69 4.87 10.39
CA ALA A 48 -7.06 6.06 10.96
C ALA A 48 -7.58 7.34 10.29
N ALA A 49 -8.00 8.37 11.04
CA ALA A 49 -8.75 9.52 10.55
C ALA A 49 -8.47 9.86 9.07
N GLU A 50 -9.45 9.63 8.20
CA GLU A 50 -9.36 10.00 6.79
C GLU A 50 -9.01 11.49 6.68
N VAL A 51 -8.04 11.78 5.83
CA VAL A 51 -7.52 13.12 5.61
C VAL A 51 -8.24 13.69 4.41
N GLU A 52 -8.79 14.89 4.56
CA GLU A 52 -9.40 15.59 3.44
C GLU A 52 -8.34 15.88 2.37
N ASN A 53 -8.73 15.68 1.10
CA ASN A 53 -7.89 15.96 -0.06
C ASN A 53 -8.51 17.17 -0.78
N PRO A 54 -7.87 18.36 -0.80
CA PRO A 54 -6.49 18.66 -0.39
C PRO A 54 -6.29 18.83 1.13
N VAL A 55 -5.09 18.49 1.61
CA VAL A 55 -4.73 18.60 3.04
C VAL A 55 -4.02 19.93 3.34
N LEU A 56 -4.39 20.59 4.43
CA LEU A 56 -3.71 21.79 4.92
C LEU A 56 -2.43 21.42 5.69
N VAL A 57 -1.30 21.94 5.22
CA VAL A 57 0.03 21.79 5.81
C VAL A 57 0.55 23.16 6.24
N SER A 58 1.17 23.20 7.42
CA SER A 58 1.75 24.42 8.03
C SER A 58 0.74 25.57 8.17
N PRO A 59 -0.20 25.50 9.13
CA PRO A 59 -1.15 26.60 9.37
C PRO A 59 -0.38 27.85 9.84
N GLY A 60 -0.32 28.88 8.99
CA GLY A 60 0.44 30.09 9.27
C GLY A 60 0.51 31.04 8.06
N VAL A 61 1.31 32.10 8.18
CA VAL A 61 1.51 33.05 7.08
C VAL A 61 2.30 32.37 5.95
N PRO A 62 1.79 32.34 4.71
CA PRO A 62 2.49 31.70 3.60
C PRO A 62 3.80 32.44 3.30
N THR A 63 4.91 31.84 3.70
CA THR A 63 6.27 32.35 3.46
C THR A 63 6.97 31.47 2.44
N ALA A 64 7.85 32.04 1.62
CA ALA A 64 8.62 31.29 0.62
C ALA A 64 9.45 30.14 1.22
N ALA A 65 10.02 30.35 2.42
CA ALA A 65 10.74 29.31 3.15
C ALA A 65 9.82 28.13 3.55
N ALA A 66 8.61 28.43 4.03
CA ALA A 66 7.63 27.41 4.39
C ALA A 66 7.13 26.64 3.16
N TYR A 67 6.99 27.31 2.01
CA TYR A 67 6.67 26.62 0.76
C TYR A 67 7.75 25.61 0.37
N HIS A 68 9.02 26.05 0.39
CA HIS A 68 10.16 25.21 0.06
C HIS A 68 10.23 23.99 0.98
N GLU A 69 9.98 24.16 2.28
CA GLU A 69 9.93 23.04 3.23
C GLU A 69 8.81 22.04 2.91
N VAL A 70 7.60 22.52 2.62
CA VAL A 70 6.47 21.65 2.24
C VAL A 70 6.75 20.92 0.92
N PHE A 71 7.38 21.60 -0.04
CA PHE A 71 7.76 21.02 -1.31
C PHE A 71 8.78 19.89 -1.14
N GLU A 72 9.90 20.15 -0.44
CA GLU A 72 10.93 19.15 -0.17
C GLU A 72 10.38 17.93 0.59
N LYS A 73 9.53 18.17 1.59
CA LYS A 73 8.85 17.08 2.33
C LYS A 73 7.92 16.27 1.43
N THR A 74 7.17 16.92 0.55
CA THR A 74 6.26 16.24 -0.39
C THR A 74 7.05 15.39 -1.37
N VAL A 75 8.16 15.91 -1.92
CA VAL A 75 9.07 15.18 -2.80
C VAL A 75 9.66 13.97 -2.07
N ALA A 76 10.19 14.16 -0.86
CA ALA A 76 10.79 13.08 -0.07
C ALA A 76 9.80 11.94 0.23
N ILE A 77 8.55 12.28 0.57
CA ILE A 77 7.52 11.27 0.84
C ILE A 77 7.11 10.54 -0.43
N LEU A 78 6.92 11.26 -1.55
CA LEU A 78 6.54 10.63 -2.81
C LEU A 78 7.64 9.71 -3.37
N ASP A 79 8.90 10.09 -3.20
CA ASP A 79 10.07 9.31 -3.65
C ASP A 79 10.16 7.94 -2.97
N GLU A 80 9.64 7.79 -1.74
CA GLU A 80 9.53 6.47 -1.09
C GLU A 80 8.58 5.50 -1.81
N TYR A 81 7.61 6.02 -2.57
CA TYR A 81 6.60 5.23 -3.25
C TYR A 81 6.79 5.19 -4.77
N PHE A 82 7.35 6.23 -5.39
CA PHE A 82 7.43 6.33 -6.84
C PHE A 82 8.73 6.96 -7.27
N GLU A 83 9.22 6.56 -8.44
CA GLU A 83 10.30 7.29 -9.09
C GLU A 83 9.76 8.59 -9.68
N LEU A 84 10.34 9.72 -9.30
CA LEU A 84 9.85 11.03 -9.69
C LEU A 84 10.46 11.51 -11.02
N LEU A 85 9.67 12.28 -11.77
CA LEU A 85 10.24 13.15 -12.80
C LEU A 85 10.95 14.32 -12.10
N PRO A 86 11.97 14.94 -12.73
CA PRO A 86 12.69 16.06 -12.13
C PRO A 86 11.72 17.14 -11.63
N PRO A 87 11.58 17.32 -10.29
CA PRO A 87 10.56 18.18 -9.74
C PRO A 87 11.00 19.64 -9.84
N ASN A 88 10.08 20.53 -10.22
CA ASN A 88 10.34 21.97 -10.30
C ASN A 88 9.56 22.70 -9.19
N PRO A 89 10.25 23.36 -8.22
CA PRO A 89 9.59 24.11 -7.16
C PRO A 89 8.64 25.20 -7.66
N TYR A 90 8.87 25.78 -8.84
CA TYR A 90 8.04 26.88 -9.36
C TYR A 90 6.71 26.40 -9.97
N ASP A 91 6.62 25.14 -10.40
CA ASP A 91 5.39 24.57 -10.99
C ASP A 91 4.36 24.19 -9.92
N GLY A 92 4.81 24.03 -8.66
CA GLY A 92 3.95 23.56 -7.56
C GLY A 92 3.42 22.15 -7.78
N ARG A 93 3.92 21.44 -8.78
CA ARG A 93 3.45 20.11 -9.18
C ARG A 93 4.60 19.13 -9.24
N VAL A 94 4.38 17.96 -8.66
CA VAL A 94 5.32 16.83 -8.66
C VAL A 94 4.63 15.66 -9.33
N VAL A 95 5.22 15.14 -10.39
CA VAL A 95 4.67 14.03 -11.19
C VAL A 95 5.62 12.85 -11.13
N SER A 96 5.09 11.66 -10.90
CA SER A 96 5.86 10.43 -10.93
C SER A 96 5.94 9.83 -12.32
N LYS A 97 6.97 9.01 -12.55
CA LYS A 97 6.97 8.06 -13.65
C LYS A 97 5.90 6.98 -13.39
N PRO A 98 5.30 6.40 -14.45
CA PRO A 98 4.40 5.27 -14.30
C PRO A 98 5.15 4.08 -13.68
N ARG A 99 4.60 3.53 -12.59
CA ARG A 99 5.20 2.41 -11.87
C ARG A 99 4.19 1.26 -11.75
N ILE A 100 4.63 0.02 -11.97
CA ILE A 100 3.79 -1.16 -11.71
C ILE A 100 3.49 -1.30 -10.21
N ALA A 101 2.22 -1.47 -9.89
CA ALA A 101 1.73 -1.65 -8.53
C ALA A 101 2.24 -2.98 -7.95
N PRO A 102 2.65 -3.04 -6.67
CA PRO A 102 3.09 -4.28 -6.05
C PRO A 102 1.89 -5.20 -5.74
N GLY A 103 2.02 -6.48 -6.05
CA GLY A 103 1.09 -7.51 -5.61
C GLY A 103 1.47 -8.10 -4.24
N PHE A 104 0.97 -9.29 -3.95
CA PHE A 104 1.32 -10.05 -2.73
C PHE A 104 2.73 -10.64 -2.75
N GLU A 105 3.28 -10.88 -3.93
CA GLU A 105 4.65 -11.38 -4.12
C GLU A 105 5.70 -10.35 -3.66
N GLN A 106 5.37 -9.06 -3.71
CA GLN A 106 6.23 -7.94 -3.30
C GLN A 106 5.81 -7.36 -1.95
N PHE A 107 5.80 -8.19 -0.91
CA PHE A 107 5.30 -7.80 0.42
C PHE A 107 6.10 -6.68 1.11
N TRP A 108 7.42 -6.60 0.88
CA TRP A 108 8.27 -5.53 1.41
C TRP A 108 8.15 -4.21 0.66
N LYS A 109 7.67 -4.25 -0.58
CA LYS A 109 7.60 -3.07 -1.44
C LYS A 109 6.42 -2.22 -1.00
N ARG A 110 6.71 -0.95 -0.69
CA ARG A 110 5.68 0.06 -0.39
C ARG A 110 4.81 0.31 -1.64
N GLY A 111 3.52 0.54 -1.43
CA GLY A 111 2.50 0.68 -2.46
C GLY A 111 1.13 0.33 -1.88
N ASN A 112 0.28 -0.35 -2.65
CA ASN A 112 -1.09 -0.73 -2.30
C ASN A 112 -1.27 -1.12 -0.82
N PRO A 113 -1.95 -0.27 -0.01
CA PRO A 113 -2.24 -0.57 1.38
C PRO A 113 -3.41 -1.54 1.52
N GLU A 114 -4.33 -1.57 0.55
CA GLU A 114 -5.48 -2.46 0.57
C GLU A 114 -5.11 -3.88 0.09
N PRO A 115 -5.50 -4.95 0.83
CA PRO A 115 -5.30 -6.32 0.40
C PRO A 115 -5.94 -6.63 -0.97
N ARG A 116 -7.10 -6.04 -1.25
CA ARG A 116 -7.77 -6.19 -2.56
C ARG A 116 -6.94 -5.60 -3.70
N GLY A 117 -6.37 -4.42 -3.49
CA GLY A 117 -5.46 -3.78 -4.46
C GLY A 117 -4.23 -4.64 -4.74
N ARG A 118 -3.66 -5.28 -3.72
CA ARG A 118 -2.57 -6.25 -3.91
C ARG A 118 -2.99 -7.52 -4.64
N LEU A 119 -4.18 -8.04 -4.35
CA LEU A 119 -4.73 -9.22 -5.05
C LEU A 119 -4.88 -8.94 -6.54
N LEU A 120 -5.46 -7.80 -6.88
CA LEU A 120 -5.66 -7.38 -8.27
C LEU A 120 -4.32 -7.20 -8.98
N ALA A 121 -3.34 -6.55 -8.35
CA ALA A 121 -2.01 -6.36 -8.91
C ALA A 121 -1.22 -7.68 -9.10
N THR A 122 -1.56 -8.75 -8.35
CA THR A 122 -0.97 -10.09 -8.54
C THR A 122 -1.52 -10.80 -9.79
N PHE A 123 -2.80 -10.60 -10.12
CA PHE A 123 -3.42 -11.28 -11.27
C PHE A 123 -3.42 -10.45 -12.54
N GLN A 124 -3.43 -9.13 -12.43
CA GLN A 124 -3.45 -8.20 -13.54
C GLN A 124 -2.38 -7.13 -13.36
N SER A 125 -1.63 -6.86 -14.41
CA SER A 125 -0.70 -5.73 -14.44
C SER A 125 -1.48 -4.42 -14.29
N ILE A 126 -1.22 -3.72 -13.19
CA ILE A 126 -1.77 -2.38 -12.93
C ILE A 126 -0.58 -1.45 -12.75
N ARG A 127 -0.59 -0.31 -13.42
CA ARG A 127 0.39 0.77 -13.19
C ARG A 127 -0.28 1.94 -12.49
N GLN A 128 0.53 2.64 -11.71
CA GLN A 128 0.14 3.79 -10.92
C GLN A 128 0.97 5.00 -11.34
N VAL A 129 0.30 6.15 -11.43
CA VAL A 129 0.93 7.45 -11.66
C VAL A 129 0.45 8.37 -10.54
N ALA A 130 1.40 8.91 -9.78
CA ALA A 130 1.11 9.88 -8.74
C ALA A 130 1.35 11.30 -9.26
N THR A 131 0.42 12.20 -8.95
CA THR A 131 0.56 13.64 -9.13
C THR A 131 0.25 14.31 -7.80
N ALA A 132 1.17 15.11 -7.30
CA ALA A 132 0.93 16.01 -6.18
C ALA A 132 0.96 17.46 -6.66
N GLU A 133 0.06 18.27 -6.13
CA GLU A 133 -0.06 19.69 -6.43
C GLU A 133 -0.14 20.48 -5.12
N ILE A 134 0.64 21.55 -5.01
CA ILE A 134 0.75 22.39 -3.82
C ILE A 134 0.20 23.77 -4.18
N ARG A 135 -0.81 24.22 -3.44
CA ARG A 135 -1.46 25.52 -3.61
C ARG A 135 -1.38 26.32 -2.32
N ALA A 136 -1.35 27.66 -2.42
CA ALA A 136 -1.50 28.50 -1.25
C ALA A 136 -2.95 28.45 -0.74
N GLY A 137 -3.14 28.29 0.57
CA GLY A 137 -4.46 28.29 1.19
C GLY A 137 -5.03 29.71 1.34
N GLU A 138 -6.33 29.89 1.10
CA GLU A 138 -7.01 31.20 1.27
C GLU A 138 -6.91 31.74 2.70
N ARG A 139 -6.90 30.83 3.69
CA ARG A 139 -6.84 31.15 5.13
C ARG A 139 -5.42 31.05 5.69
N GLY A 140 -4.41 31.02 4.83
CA GLY A 140 -3.01 30.79 5.17
C GLY A 140 -2.58 29.32 4.99
N GLY A 141 -1.27 29.08 5.11
CA GLY A 141 -0.63 27.79 4.89
C GLY A 141 -0.62 27.32 3.44
N TYR A 142 -0.31 26.04 3.26
CA TYR A 142 -0.27 25.38 1.95
C TYR A 142 -1.21 24.18 1.92
N LEU A 143 -1.98 24.07 0.85
CA LEU A 143 -2.86 22.96 0.55
C LEU A 143 -2.11 21.99 -0.37
N VAL A 144 -1.97 20.74 0.06
CA VAL A 144 -1.37 19.68 -0.75
C VAL A 144 -2.45 18.76 -1.25
N TYR A 145 -2.60 18.70 -2.57
CA TYR A 145 -3.51 17.82 -3.28
C TYR A 145 -2.72 16.64 -3.83
N VAL A 146 -3.15 15.41 -3.57
CA VAL A 146 -2.47 14.20 -4.09
C VAL A 146 -3.48 13.35 -4.85
N VAL A 147 -3.12 12.95 -6.06
CA VAL A 147 -3.89 12.04 -6.90
C VAL A 147 -3.01 10.88 -7.29
N VAL A 148 -3.50 9.66 -7.11
CA VAL A 148 -2.87 8.45 -7.64
C VAL A 148 -3.83 7.83 -8.64
N GLU A 149 -3.51 7.95 -9.92
CA GLU A 149 -4.28 7.33 -10.99
C GLU A 149 -3.81 5.90 -11.21
N ARG A 150 -4.76 4.97 -11.39
CA ARG A 150 -4.50 3.58 -11.75
C ARG A 150 -4.88 3.32 -13.18
N GLU A 151 -3.99 2.62 -13.87
CA GLU A 151 -4.18 2.18 -15.23
C GLU A 151 -4.02 0.66 -15.31
N LEU A 152 -4.99 -0.01 -15.92
CA LEU A 152 -4.98 -1.44 -16.22
C LEU A 152 -4.18 -1.67 -17.48
N GLU A 153 -3.36 -2.70 -17.52
CA GLU A 153 -2.85 -3.22 -18.78
C GLU A 153 -3.96 -4.02 -19.48
N ASP A 154 -4.34 -3.65 -20.70
CA ASP A 154 -5.21 -4.44 -21.57
C ASP A 154 -4.34 -5.10 -22.64
N LEU A 155 -4.19 -6.42 -22.52
CA LEU A 155 -3.48 -7.24 -23.49
C LEU A 155 -4.36 -8.42 -23.88
N ALA A 156 -4.52 -8.65 -25.18
CA ALA A 156 -5.15 -9.86 -25.69
C ALA A 156 -4.43 -11.13 -25.23
N ARG A 157 -3.11 -11.04 -24.99
CA ARG A 157 -2.25 -12.10 -24.43
C ARG A 157 -1.15 -11.48 -23.57
N PRO A 158 -0.79 -12.08 -22.42
CA PRO A 158 0.29 -11.57 -21.57
C PRO A 158 1.62 -11.45 -22.32
N ALA A 159 2.19 -10.24 -22.35
CA ALA A 159 3.40 -9.91 -23.13
C ALA A 159 4.66 -10.69 -22.70
N MET A 160 4.70 -11.17 -21.45
CA MET A 160 5.80 -11.98 -20.90
C MET A 160 5.40 -13.43 -20.57
N ALA A 161 4.24 -13.91 -21.03
CA ALA A 161 4.05 -15.36 -21.01
C ALA A 161 5.15 -15.96 -21.88
N ARG A 162 5.99 -16.80 -21.28
CA ARG A 162 6.91 -17.69 -21.99
C ARG A 162 6.07 -18.68 -22.81
N ASN A 163 5.39 -18.19 -23.83
CA ASN A 163 4.86 -19.02 -24.89
C ASN A 163 6.09 -19.49 -25.65
N GLY A 164 6.28 -20.80 -25.70
CA GLY A 164 7.37 -21.49 -26.36
C GLY A 164 7.41 -21.24 -27.87
N ALA A 165 7.74 -20.02 -28.28
CA ALA A 165 8.52 -19.82 -29.48
C ALA A 165 9.95 -20.26 -29.15
N ALA A 166 10.14 -21.57 -29.03
CA ALA A 166 11.46 -22.15 -29.11
C ALA A 166 11.97 -21.86 -30.54
N VAL A 167 12.63 -20.72 -30.71
CA VAL A 167 13.38 -20.43 -31.93
C VAL A 167 14.63 -21.29 -31.84
N PHE A 168 14.58 -22.49 -32.42
CA PHE A 168 15.78 -23.29 -32.63
C PHE A 168 16.66 -22.55 -33.65
N GLN A 169 17.78 -22.03 -33.18
CA GLN A 169 18.81 -21.41 -34.00
C GLN A 169 19.76 -22.52 -34.51
N ASP A 170 19.53 -23.01 -35.73
CA ASP A 170 20.56 -23.76 -36.44
C ASP A 170 21.57 -22.75 -37.03
N THR A 171 22.64 -22.49 -36.26
CA THR A 171 23.91 -21.81 -36.63
C THR A 171 24.16 -20.47 -35.93
N PRO A 172 25.21 -20.33 -35.09
CA PRO A 172 25.60 -19.06 -34.48
C PRO A 172 26.64 -18.32 -35.33
N SER A 173 26.34 -17.11 -35.79
CA SER A 173 27.39 -16.12 -36.07
C SER A 173 26.85 -14.70 -35.99
N VAL A 174 27.47 -13.93 -35.09
CA VAL A 174 27.29 -12.48 -34.83
C VAL A 174 26.05 -12.13 -33.99
N ASP A 175 26.31 -11.81 -32.73
CA ASP A 175 25.36 -11.39 -31.70
C ASP A 175 24.81 -9.98 -32.03
N ARG A 176 23.65 -9.93 -32.68
CA ARG A 176 22.79 -8.74 -32.73
C ARG A 176 21.43 -9.17 -32.23
N GLN A 177 21.15 -8.85 -30.97
CA GLN A 177 19.84 -9.03 -30.39
C GLN A 177 18.87 -8.03 -31.02
N PHE A 178 18.22 -8.42 -32.11
CA PHE A 178 17.12 -7.68 -32.69
C PHE A 178 15.85 -8.06 -31.93
N ASP A 179 15.37 -7.15 -31.09
CA ASP A 179 13.97 -7.17 -30.66
C ASP A 179 13.13 -6.92 -31.92
N VAL A 180 12.37 -7.92 -32.35
CA VAL A 180 11.50 -7.81 -33.52
C VAL A 180 10.31 -6.95 -33.11
N VAL A 181 10.49 -5.63 -33.18
CA VAL A 181 9.39 -4.67 -33.07
C VAL A 181 8.52 -4.87 -34.31
N THR A 182 7.46 -5.66 -34.16
CA THR A 182 6.41 -5.72 -35.16
C THR A 182 5.78 -4.31 -35.21
N PRO A 183 5.50 -3.72 -36.39
CA PRO A 183 4.96 -2.35 -36.50
C PRO A 183 3.56 -2.17 -35.88
N ASP A 184 3.01 -3.22 -35.27
CA ASP A 184 1.63 -3.32 -34.83
C ASP A 184 1.46 -3.09 -33.31
N VAL A 185 2.53 -2.75 -32.58
CA VAL A 185 2.44 -2.43 -31.14
C VAL A 185 2.57 -0.91 -30.94
N PRO A 186 1.47 -0.16 -31.07
CA PRO A 186 1.46 1.26 -30.75
C PRO A 186 1.84 1.49 -29.29
N THR A 187 2.91 2.28 -29.11
CA THR A 187 3.44 2.78 -27.84
C THR A 187 2.37 3.59 -27.11
N GLY A 188 1.50 2.91 -26.35
CA GLY A 188 0.45 3.53 -25.53
C GLY A 188 -0.92 2.85 -25.58
N GLN A 189 -1.13 1.87 -26.46
CA GLN A 189 -2.48 1.32 -26.72
C GLN A 189 -2.91 0.16 -25.80
N GLY A 190 -2.10 -0.17 -24.79
CA GLY A 190 -2.38 -1.25 -23.85
C GLY A 190 -2.68 -0.80 -22.42
N TRP A 191 -2.85 0.50 -22.15
CA TRP A 191 -3.11 0.98 -20.77
C TRP A 191 -4.35 1.85 -20.71
N TYR A 192 -5.30 1.49 -19.85
CA TYR A 192 -6.56 2.23 -19.67
C TYR A 192 -6.81 2.63 -18.21
N ARG A 193 -7.32 3.84 -17.99
CA ARG A 193 -7.57 4.39 -16.65
C ARG A 193 -8.77 3.72 -15.97
N ILE A 194 -8.52 3.02 -14.86
CA ILE A 194 -9.57 2.38 -14.05
C ILE A 194 -10.15 3.38 -13.04
N GLY A 195 -9.36 4.38 -12.64
CA GLY A 195 -9.74 5.39 -11.66
C GLY A 195 -8.65 5.64 -10.63
N ARG A 196 -9.01 6.31 -9.54
CA ARG A 196 -8.07 6.72 -8.49
C ARG A 196 -7.84 5.63 -7.45
N ASP A 197 -6.69 5.67 -6.80
CA ASP A 197 -6.36 4.85 -5.63
C ASP A 197 -6.47 5.68 -4.35
N TYR A 198 -7.70 5.78 -3.81
CA TYR A 198 -7.96 6.54 -2.60
C TYR A 198 -7.20 6.01 -1.39
N ALA A 199 -6.97 4.70 -1.29
CA ALA A 199 -6.31 4.13 -0.12
C ALA A 199 -4.83 4.54 -0.05
N LEU A 200 -4.13 4.52 -1.19
CA LEU A 200 -2.76 4.98 -1.29
C LEU A 200 -2.65 6.52 -1.19
N GLU A 201 -3.58 7.26 -1.80
CA GLU A 201 -3.67 8.72 -1.64
C GLU A 201 -3.78 9.10 -0.15
N GLN A 202 -4.68 8.47 0.58
CA GLN A 202 -4.89 8.70 2.01
C GLN A 202 -3.64 8.38 2.84
N GLN A 203 -2.92 7.31 2.50
CA GLN A 203 -1.67 6.96 3.17
C GLN A 203 -0.59 8.03 2.95
N ILE A 204 -0.46 8.55 1.73
CA ILE A 204 0.49 9.62 1.40
C ILE A 204 0.11 10.92 2.09
N LEU A 205 -1.18 11.31 2.03
CA LEU A 205 -1.69 12.53 2.67
C LEU A 205 -1.51 12.52 4.19
N ARG A 206 -1.75 11.38 4.84
CA ARG A 206 -1.47 11.21 6.29
C ARG A 206 -0.01 11.47 6.62
N ARG A 207 0.91 10.93 5.82
CA ARG A 207 2.35 11.17 6.01
C ARG A 207 2.73 12.62 5.81
N ILE A 208 2.21 13.26 4.77
CA ILE A 208 2.49 14.68 4.50
C ILE A 208 1.98 15.56 5.65
N ARG A 209 0.80 15.27 6.19
CA ARG A 209 0.21 15.99 7.33
C ARG A 209 1.02 15.81 8.62
N ASP A 210 1.44 14.58 8.89
CA ASP A 210 2.05 14.21 10.17
C ASP A 210 3.56 14.56 10.23
N CYS A 211 4.22 14.70 9.08
CA CYS A 211 5.59 15.21 8.96
C CYS A 211 5.66 16.73 9.16
N LYS A 212 5.42 17.18 10.39
CA LYS A 212 5.76 18.53 10.86
C LYS A 212 7.25 18.66 11.14
#